data_AF-A0A7X8L9H3-F1
#
_entry.id   AF-A0A7X8L9H3-F1
#
_cell.length_a   1.000
_cell.length_b   1.000
_cell.length_c   1.000
_cell.angle_alpha   90.00
_cell.angle_beta   90.00
_cell.angle_gamma   90.00
#
_symmetry.space_group_name_H-M   'P 1'
#
loop_
_entity.id
_entity.type
_entity.pdbx_description
1 polymer ?
#
loop_
_entity_poly.entity_id
_entity_poly.type
_entity_poly.pdbx_seq_one_letter_code
_entity_poly.pdbx_strand_id
1 'polypeptide(L)'
;MNSEELYNKYSTNLKQKYGEKVYKIPINLPTTCPNRDGTCGVGGCIFCGTEGAGFELLSNKYSIKKQLDKNIGYIGKRYGAKKFIAYFQNFTNTYMPIEDFKQYIREVIHPSVVEIAISTRPDCIHEEYLEALQDLENETGLRMSIELGLQTINYHTLSKINRGHGLAEFLDAVLRIKKYGFEICTHLILNLPWDNQRDVIENAKV
;
A
#
# COMPACT_ATOMS: atom_id res chain seq x y z
N MET A 1 35.69 -4.01 -11.91
CA MET A 1 34.25 -4.27 -12.12
C MET A 1 33.49 -3.18 -11.41
N ASN A 2 32.87 -2.25 -12.14
CA ASN A 2 31.91 -1.32 -11.54
C ASN A 2 30.79 -2.17 -10.94
N SER A 3 30.53 -2.03 -9.65
CA SER A 3 29.38 -2.66 -9.01
C SER A 3 28.11 -2.04 -9.61
N GLU A 4 27.56 -2.64 -10.65
CA GLU A 4 26.22 -2.30 -11.11
C GLU A 4 25.26 -2.48 -9.92
N GLU A 5 24.49 -1.44 -9.59
CA GLU A 5 23.48 -1.54 -8.53
C GLU A 5 22.48 -2.64 -8.92
N LEU A 6 22.39 -3.70 -8.10
CA LEU A 6 21.53 -4.86 -8.36
C LEU A 6 20.02 -4.53 -8.30
N TYR A 7 19.67 -3.38 -7.73
CA TYR A 7 18.30 -2.90 -7.59
C TYR A 7 18.24 -1.38 -7.68
N ASN A 8 17.16 -0.87 -8.28
CA ASN A 8 16.88 0.55 -8.33
C ASN A 8 16.32 1.02 -6.99
N LYS A 9 16.95 2.03 -6.37
CA LYS A 9 16.40 2.69 -5.18
C LYS A 9 15.06 3.34 -5.54
N TYR A 10 14.00 3.04 -4.79
CA TYR A 10 12.65 3.56 -5.04
C TYR A 10 12.61 5.09 -5.15
N SER A 11 13.34 5.80 -4.28
CA SER A 11 13.45 7.27 -4.32
C SER A 11 14.08 7.81 -5.62
N THR A 12 15.00 7.05 -6.22
CA THR A 12 15.64 7.40 -7.49
C THR A 12 14.66 7.19 -8.65
N ASN A 13 13.95 6.06 -8.64
CA ASN A 13 12.90 5.78 -9.62
C ASN A 13 11.79 6.84 -9.59
N LEU A 14 11.30 7.22 -8.40
CA LEU A 14 10.30 8.29 -8.26
C LEU A 14 10.80 9.63 -8.78
N LYS A 15 12.07 9.98 -8.50
CA LYS A 15 12.65 11.23 -9.00
C LYS A 15 12.76 11.24 -10.52
N GLN A 16 13.08 10.11 -11.15
CA GLN A 16 13.10 9.98 -12.61
C GLN A 16 11.67 10.08 -13.19
N LYS A 17 10.71 9.37 -12.60
CA LYS A 17 9.29 9.35 -13.02
C LYS A 17 8.64 10.73 -12.94
N TYR A 18 8.86 11.46 -11.85
CA TYR A 18 8.16 12.72 -11.57
C TYR A 18 9.02 13.98 -11.76
N GLY A 19 10.29 13.83 -12.14
CA GLY A 19 11.24 14.93 -12.39
C GLY A 19 11.72 15.68 -11.13
N GLU A 20 11.21 15.34 -9.95
CA GLU A 20 11.55 16.01 -8.69
C GLU A 20 11.44 15.05 -7.50
N LYS A 21 11.91 15.47 -6.33
CA LYS A 21 11.86 14.65 -5.12
C LYS A 21 10.41 14.44 -4.67
N VAL A 22 10.03 13.18 -4.47
CA VAL A 22 8.69 12.76 -4.06
C VAL A 22 8.73 12.05 -2.71
N TYR A 23 7.75 12.31 -1.84
CA TYR A 23 7.56 11.59 -0.58
C TYR A 23 6.15 10.99 -0.46
N LYS A 24 6.06 9.82 0.17
CA LYS A 24 4.78 9.25 0.61
C LYS A 24 4.30 9.97 1.86
N ILE A 25 3.06 10.42 1.84
CA ILE A 25 2.38 11.06 2.96
C ILE A 25 1.30 10.09 3.43
N PRO A 26 1.46 9.51 4.62
CA PRO A 26 0.52 8.50 5.08
C PRO A 26 -0.80 9.16 5.49
N ILE A 27 -1.89 8.50 5.12
CA ILE A 27 -3.28 8.88 5.41
C ILE A 27 -3.83 7.89 6.44
N ASN A 28 -4.34 8.42 7.55
CA ASN A 28 -4.95 7.63 8.60
C ASN A 28 -6.47 7.66 8.50
N LEU A 29 -7.06 6.49 8.26
CA LEU A 29 -8.51 6.30 8.17
C LEU A 29 -8.99 5.37 9.29
N PRO A 30 -10.26 5.51 9.74
CA PRO A 30 -10.87 4.60 10.71
C PRO A 30 -11.25 3.27 10.05
N THR A 31 -10.27 2.56 9.48
CA THR A 31 -10.46 1.27 8.80
C THR A 31 -9.99 0.09 9.65
N THR A 32 -10.34 -1.13 9.22
CA THR A 32 -9.95 -2.39 9.86
C THR A 32 -9.43 -3.39 8.82
N CYS A 33 -9.26 -4.64 9.23
CA CYS A 33 -8.80 -5.74 8.40
C CYS A 33 -9.67 -6.98 8.69
N PRO A 34 -10.11 -7.74 7.67
CA PRO A 34 -10.98 -8.92 7.85
C PRO A 34 -10.33 -10.04 8.68
N ASN A 35 -9.01 -10.00 8.79
CA ASN A 35 -8.24 -10.94 9.61
C ASN A 35 -8.24 -10.57 11.11
N ARG A 36 -8.89 -9.46 11.48
CA ARG A 36 -8.99 -8.98 12.86
C ARG A 36 -10.41 -9.12 13.41
N ASP A 37 -11.43 -8.96 12.57
CA ASP A 37 -12.82 -8.82 12.97
C ASP A 37 -13.64 -10.12 12.96
N GLY A 38 -13.01 -11.25 12.58
CA GLY A 38 -13.66 -12.55 12.50
C GLY A 38 -14.11 -12.97 11.10
N THR A 39 -13.94 -12.11 10.08
CA THR A 39 -14.38 -12.40 8.71
C THR A 39 -13.51 -13.46 8.02
N CYS A 40 -12.17 -13.30 8.06
CA CYS A 40 -11.23 -14.33 7.58
C CYS A 40 -10.28 -14.84 8.66
N GLY A 41 -10.24 -14.15 9.81
CA GLY A 41 -9.44 -14.56 10.97
C GLY A 41 -9.72 -13.65 12.17
N VAL A 42 -9.11 -13.98 13.30
CA VAL A 42 -9.25 -13.23 14.56
C VAL A 42 -7.90 -12.74 15.04
N GLY A 43 -7.85 -11.55 15.64
CA GLY A 43 -6.65 -10.99 16.27
C GLY A 43 -5.62 -10.35 15.32
N GLY A 44 -5.69 -10.62 14.01
CA GLY A 44 -4.76 -10.08 13.01
C GLY A 44 -3.49 -10.91 12.83
N CYS A 45 -2.63 -10.44 11.91
CA CYS A 45 -1.33 -11.09 11.69
C CYS A 45 -0.47 -10.92 12.94
N ILE A 46 0.32 -11.94 13.32
CA ILE A 46 1.05 -11.93 14.60
C ILE A 46 2.06 -10.78 14.76
N PHE A 47 2.53 -10.22 13.64
CA PHE A 47 3.50 -9.12 13.61
C PHE A 47 2.83 -7.74 13.50
N CYS A 48 1.51 -7.68 13.30
CA CYS A 48 0.78 -6.43 13.15
C CYS A 48 0.44 -5.84 14.52
N GLY A 49 0.79 -4.57 14.75
CA GLY A 49 0.40 -3.84 15.95
C GLY A 49 -1.11 -3.60 16.03
N THR A 50 -1.60 -3.26 17.22
CA THR A 50 -3.01 -2.91 17.47
C THR A 50 -3.47 -1.68 16.67
N GLU A 51 -2.57 -0.72 16.49
CA GLU A 51 -2.75 0.48 15.65
C GLU A 51 -2.29 0.28 14.20
N GLY A 52 -1.91 -0.95 13.84
CA GLY A 52 -1.36 -1.30 12.53
C GLY A 52 0.08 -0.85 12.35
N ALA A 53 0.44 -0.40 11.13
CA ALA A 53 1.80 0.07 10.80
C ALA A 53 2.04 1.56 11.17
N GLY A 54 1.14 2.16 11.94
CA GLY A 54 0.88 3.60 11.97
C GLY A 54 1.58 4.45 13.03
N PHE A 55 2.80 4.12 13.45
CA PHE A 55 3.49 4.84 14.54
C PHE A 55 3.70 6.36 14.30
N GLU A 56 3.64 6.82 13.04
CA GLU A 56 3.79 8.23 12.65
C GLU A 56 2.50 8.86 12.10
N LEU A 57 1.34 8.22 12.30
CA LEU A 57 0.07 8.71 11.76
C LEU A 57 -0.51 9.87 12.58
N LEU A 58 -1.01 10.89 11.87
CA LEU A 58 -1.92 11.87 12.47
C LEU A 58 -3.22 11.18 12.89
N SER A 59 -3.93 11.77 13.86
CA SER A 59 -5.21 11.23 14.31
C SER A 59 -6.22 11.15 13.15
N ASN A 60 -6.92 10.01 13.04
CA ASN A 60 -8.04 9.81 12.12
C ASN A 60 -9.26 10.72 12.38
N LYS A 61 -9.25 11.51 13.46
CA LYS A 61 -10.23 12.59 13.71
C LYS A 61 -10.03 13.80 12.79
N TYR A 62 -8.87 13.92 12.15
CA TYR A 62 -8.66 14.95 11.14
C TYR A 62 -9.19 14.50 9.79
N SER A 63 -9.82 15.42 9.05
CA SER A 63 -10.12 15.21 7.63
C SER A 63 -8.85 14.91 6.84
N ILE A 64 -8.98 14.16 5.75
CA ILE A 64 -7.87 13.79 4.87
C ILE A 64 -7.11 15.03 4.39
N LYS A 65 -7.84 16.06 3.95
CA LYS A 65 -7.25 17.34 3.54
C LYS A 65 -6.35 17.94 4.62
N LYS A 66 -6.81 17.95 5.87
CA LYS A 66 -6.04 18.48 7.00
C LYS A 66 -4.81 17.63 7.33
N GLN A 67 -4.91 16.30 7.16
CA GLN A 67 -3.76 15.40 7.31
C GLN A 67 -2.71 15.68 6.22
N LEU A 68 -3.14 15.81 4.97
CA LEU A 68 -2.29 16.16 3.83
C LEU A 68 -1.61 17.51 4.03
N ASP A 69 -2.35 18.59 4.29
CA ASP A 69 -1.81 19.94 4.42
C ASP A 69 -0.72 20.01 5.51
N LYS A 70 -0.98 19.38 6.67
CA LYS A 70 -0.01 19.32 7.78
C LYS A 70 1.24 18.54 7.40
N ASN A 71 1.08 17.34 6.86
CA ASN A 71 2.22 16.47 6.55
C ASN A 71 3.04 17.02 5.37
N ILE A 72 2.38 17.56 4.33
CA ILE A 72 3.04 18.25 3.21
C ILE A 72 3.81 19.46 3.72
N GLY A 73 3.22 20.30 4.58
CA GLY A 73 3.90 21.45 5.16
C GLY A 73 5.14 21.06 5.98
N TYR A 74 5.04 20.01 6.77
CA TYR A 74 6.15 19.51 7.60
C TYR A 74 7.25 18.83 6.77
N ILE A 75 6.90 17.81 5.99
CA ILE A 75 7.83 16.99 5.20
C ILE A 75 8.42 17.82 4.05
N GLY A 76 7.60 18.63 3.38
CA GLY A 76 8.05 19.51 2.30
C GLY A 76 9.12 20.49 2.77
N LYS A 77 8.91 21.15 3.92
CA LYS A 77 9.90 22.07 4.52
C LYS A 77 11.16 21.34 5.00
N ARG A 78 11.00 20.18 5.66
CA ARG A 78 12.12 19.43 6.25
C ARG A 78 13.03 18.80 5.19
N TYR A 79 12.45 18.29 4.10
CA TYR A 79 13.17 17.47 3.13
C TYR A 79 13.26 18.08 1.72
N GLY A 80 12.73 19.29 1.52
CA GLY A 80 12.75 20.01 0.24
C GLY A 80 11.93 19.32 -0.85
N ALA A 81 10.86 18.62 -0.47
CA ALA A 81 9.98 17.93 -1.42
C ALA A 81 8.80 18.81 -1.84
N LYS A 82 8.45 18.76 -3.12
CA LYS A 82 7.31 19.53 -3.68
C LYS A 82 6.19 18.65 -4.24
N LYS A 83 6.46 17.36 -4.43
CA LYS A 83 5.52 16.37 -4.95
C LYS A 83 5.34 15.26 -3.92
N PHE A 84 4.13 14.72 -3.84
CA PHE A 84 3.77 13.77 -2.80
C PHE A 84 2.89 12.66 -3.35
N ILE A 85 2.95 11.51 -2.69
CA ILE A 85 2.06 10.37 -2.91
C ILE A 85 1.14 10.29 -1.70
N ALA A 86 -0.17 10.38 -1.90
CA ALA A 86 -1.15 10.15 -0.83
C ALA A 86 -1.20 8.64 -0.56
N TYR A 87 -0.77 8.23 0.63
CA TYR A 87 -0.54 6.83 0.93
C TYR A 87 -1.53 6.30 1.96
N PHE A 88 -2.51 5.53 1.50
CA PHE A 88 -3.48 4.83 2.31
C PHE A 88 -2.81 3.58 2.88
N GLN A 89 -2.08 3.75 3.98
CA GLN A 89 -1.15 2.76 4.49
C GLN A 89 -1.83 1.70 5.37
N ASN A 90 -2.74 2.13 6.23
CA ASN A 90 -3.13 1.32 7.39
C ASN A 90 -4.18 0.26 7.05
N PHE A 91 -4.02 -0.93 7.62
CA PHE A 91 -4.90 -2.08 7.48
C PHE A 91 -5.28 -2.44 6.03
N THR A 92 -6.58 -2.57 5.73
CA THR A 92 -7.10 -3.07 4.45
C THR A 92 -8.04 -2.02 3.87
N ASN A 93 -7.50 -1.13 3.04
CA ASN A 93 -8.27 0.02 2.57
C ASN A 93 -9.39 -0.37 1.58
N THR A 94 -9.25 -1.49 0.87
CA THR A 94 -10.29 -2.02 -0.03
C THR A 94 -11.23 -3.01 0.66
N TYR A 95 -11.42 -2.86 1.98
CA TYR A 95 -12.38 -3.63 2.77
C TYR A 95 -13.50 -2.75 3.36
N MET A 96 -13.32 -1.43 3.36
CA MET A 96 -14.38 -0.49 3.73
C MET A 96 -15.46 -0.45 2.64
N PRO A 97 -16.70 -0.02 2.94
CA PRO A 97 -17.73 0.16 1.92
C PRO A 97 -17.24 1.00 0.73
N ILE A 98 -17.58 0.58 -0.49
CA ILE A 98 -17.09 1.19 -1.72
C ILE A 98 -17.41 2.69 -1.83
N GLU A 99 -18.56 3.13 -1.32
CA GLU A 99 -18.92 4.56 -1.34
C GLU A 99 -18.05 5.40 -0.39
N ASP A 100 -17.70 4.86 0.78
CA ASP A 100 -16.75 5.50 1.70
C ASP A 100 -15.36 5.58 1.04
N PHE A 101 -14.92 4.50 0.40
CA PHE A 101 -13.65 4.46 -0.33
C PHE A 101 -13.60 5.53 -1.42
N LYS A 102 -14.63 5.61 -2.27
CA LYS A 102 -14.76 6.64 -3.33
C LYS A 102 -14.72 8.06 -2.78
N GLN A 103 -15.35 8.29 -1.62
CA GLN A 103 -15.27 9.60 -0.96
C GLN A 103 -13.83 9.91 -0.53
N TYR A 104 -13.17 8.97 0.16
CA TYR A 104 -11.83 9.21 0.70
C TYR A 104 -10.76 9.40 -0.39
N ILE A 105 -10.80 8.64 -1.48
CA ILE A 105 -9.84 8.82 -2.58
C ILE A 105 -10.02 10.17 -3.29
N ARG A 106 -11.23 10.77 -3.27
CA ARG A 106 -11.44 12.12 -3.82
C ARG A 106 -10.92 13.21 -2.89
N GLU A 107 -10.99 13.01 -1.58
CA GLU A 107 -10.49 14.00 -0.62
C GLU A 107 -8.96 14.18 -0.66
N VAL A 108 -8.21 13.27 -1.29
CA VAL A 108 -6.75 13.42 -1.43
C VAL A 108 -6.32 14.28 -2.61
N ILE A 109 -7.26 14.70 -3.47
CA ILE A 109 -6.94 15.56 -4.62
C ILE A 109 -6.34 16.87 -4.09
N HIS A 110 -5.07 17.09 -4.43
CA HIS A 110 -4.32 18.24 -3.97
C HIS A 110 -3.25 18.60 -5.02
N PRO A 111 -2.96 19.89 -5.28
CA PRO A 111 -2.04 20.31 -6.35
C PRO A 111 -0.63 19.73 -6.28
N SER A 112 -0.17 19.37 -5.08
CA SER A 112 1.14 18.76 -4.85
C SER A 112 1.13 17.23 -4.80
N VAL A 113 -0.04 16.59 -4.87
CA VAL A 113 -0.17 15.13 -4.92
C VAL A 113 -0.09 14.69 -6.38
N VAL A 114 0.73 13.69 -6.67
CA VAL A 114 0.97 13.17 -8.03
C VAL A 114 0.58 11.70 -8.20
N GLU A 115 0.37 11.01 -7.09
CA GLU A 115 0.02 9.59 -7.08
C GLU A 115 -0.80 9.27 -5.83
N ILE A 116 -1.69 8.30 -5.95
CA ILE A 116 -2.38 7.67 -4.82
C ILE A 116 -1.87 6.24 -4.70
N ALA A 117 -1.35 5.91 -3.53
CA ALA A 117 -0.90 4.56 -3.19
C ALA A 117 -1.88 3.92 -2.20
N ILE A 118 -2.49 2.79 -2.59
CA ILE A 118 -3.44 2.04 -1.76
C ILE A 118 -2.79 0.77 -1.24
N SER A 119 -2.49 0.72 0.06
CA SER A 119 -2.08 -0.51 0.73
C SER A 119 -3.31 -1.33 1.13
N THR A 120 -3.31 -2.61 0.74
CA THR A 120 -4.41 -3.51 1.07
C THR A 120 -3.98 -4.97 1.09
N ARG A 121 -4.91 -5.87 1.39
CA ARG A 121 -4.70 -7.31 1.30
C ARG A 121 -5.08 -7.81 -0.09
N PRO A 122 -4.40 -8.84 -0.60
CA PRO A 122 -4.74 -9.41 -1.89
C PRO A 122 -6.16 -9.98 -2.00
N ASP A 123 -6.65 -10.63 -0.95
CA ASP A 123 -8.02 -11.20 -0.86
C ASP A 123 -9.13 -10.13 -0.73
N CYS A 124 -8.78 -8.84 -0.74
CA CYS A 124 -9.72 -7.72 -0.74
C CYS A 124 -9.62 -6.87 -2.02
N ILE A 125 -9.01 -7.41 -3.08
CA ILE A 125 -8.98 -6.73 -4.38
C ILE A 125 -10.19 -7.18 -5.20
N HIS A 126 -11.15 -6.28 -5.36
CA HIS A 126 -12.34 -6.46 -6.19
C HIS A 126 -12.39 -5.42 -7.30
N GLU A 127 -13.04 -5.76 -8.42
CA GLU A 127 -13.08 -4.91 -9.62
C GLU A 127 -13.66 -3.52 -9.30
N GLU A 128 -14.69 -3.41 -8.45
CA GLU A 128 -15.32 -2.13 -8.09
C GLU A 128 -14.35 -1.09 -7.50
N TYR A 129 -13.34 -1.51 -6.73
CA TYR A 129 -12.33 -0.60 -6.17
C TYR A 129 -11.32 -0.17 -7.24
N LEU A 130 -10.98 -1.08 -8.15
CA LEU A 130 -10.05 -0.81 -9.26
C LEU A 130 -10.71 0.14 -10.28
N GLU A 131 -11.98 -0.08 -10.61
CA GLU A 131 -12.79 0.81 -11.43
C GLU A 131 -12.87 2.21 -10.82
N ALA A 132 -13.15 2.32 -9.51
CA ALA A 132 -13.20 3.61 -8.82
C ALA A 132 -11.86 4.38 -8.88
N LEU A 133 -10.73 3.67 -8.78
CA LEU A 133 -9.40 4.26 -8.94
C LEU A 133 -9.13 4.66 -10.40
N GLN A 134 -9.56 3.84 -11.36
CA GLN A 134 -9.37 4.12 -12.79
C GLN A 134 -10.17 5.34 -13.23
N ASP A 135 -11.41 5.46 -12.78
CA ASP A 135 -12.27 6.61 -13.01
C ASP A 135 -11.61 7.89 -12.49
N LEU A 136 -11.05 7.83 -11.28
CA LEU A 136 -10.35 8.97 -10.68
C LEU A 136 -9.05 9.30 -11.44
N GLU A 137 -8.28 8.31 -11.87
CA GLU A 137 -7.08 8.52 -12.70
C GLU A 137 -7.46 9.20 -14.02
N ASN A 138 -8.53 8.76 -14.68
CA ASN A 138 -9.01 9.34 -15.93
C ASN A 138 -9.51 10.78 -15.74
N GLU A 139 -10.17 11.08 -14.62
CA GLU A 139 -10.68 12.41 -14.30
C GLU A 139 -9.57 13.41 -13.96
N THR A 140 -8.55 12.97 -13.20
CA THR A 140 -7.59 13.89 -12.56
C THR A 140 -6.18 13.83 -13.14
N GLY A 141 -5.84 12.75 -13.85
CA GLY A 141 -4.47 12.45 -14.30
C GLY A 141 -3.53 12.01 -13.17
N LEU A 142 -4.02 11.78 -11.95
CA LEU A 142 -3.23 11.21 -10.86
C LEU A 142 -2.88 9.76 -11.15
N ARG A 143 -1.63 9.37 -10.89
CA ARG A 143 -1.22 7.96 -11.02
C ARG A 143 -1.74 7.14 -9.85
N MET A 144 -1.97 5.85 -10.09
CA MET A 144 -2.40 4.90 -9.05
C MET A 144 -1.34 3.81 -8.86
N SER A 145 -1.09 3.46 -7.59
CA SER A 145 -0.31 2.29 -7.22
C SER A 145 -1.01 1.49 -6.11
N ILE A 146 -0.90 0.17 -6.18
CA ILE A 146 -1.46 -0.75 -5.19
C ILE A 146 -0.33 -1.46 -4.47
N GLU A 147 -0.34 -1.44 -3.15
CA GLU A 147 0.61 -2.15 -2.33
C GLU A 147 -0.04 -3.38 -1.68
N LEU A 148 0.57 -4.54 -1.91
CA LEU A 148 0.07 -5.84 -1.47
C LEU A 148 1.01 -6.48 -0.47
N GLY A 149 0.47 -6.85 0.69
CA GLY A 149 1.19 -7.64 1.67
C GLY A 149 1.22 -9.12 1.32
N LEU A 150 2.29 -9.62 0.68
CA LEU A 150 2.52 -11.06 0.52
C LEU A 150 3.22 -11.65 1.74
N GLN A 151 4.24 -10.94 2.24
CA GLN A 151 5.15 -11.31 3.32
C GLN A 151 6.08 -12.48 2.97
N THR A 152 5.54 -13.61 2.55
CA THR A 152 6.28 -14.77 2.07
C THR A 152 5.40 -15.62 1.17
N ILE A 153 5.98 -16.30 0.17
CA ILE A 153 5.26 -17.26 -0.66
C ILE A 153 4.99 -18.59 0.08
N ASN A 154 5.66 -18.83 1.21
CA ASN A 154 5.54 -20.09 1.95
C ASN A 154 4.22 -20.12 2.73
N TYR A 155 3.24 -20.87 2.21
CA TYR A 155 1.90 -20.94 2.79
C TYR A 155 1.88 -21.53 4.22
N HIS A 156 2.85 -22.37 4.59
CA HIS A 156 2.97 -22.86 5.96
C HIS A 156 3.36 -21.72 6.92
N THR A 157 4.29 -20.86 6.49
CA THR A 157 4.66 -19.65 7.25
C THR A 157 3.49 -18.66 7.29
N LEU A 158 2.78 -18.45 6.18
CA LEU A 158 1.57 -17.60 6.14
C LEU A 158 0.50 -18.05 7.14
N SER A 159 0.30 -19.37 7.28
CA SER A 159 -0.60 -19.94 8.28
C SER A 159 -0.12 -19.64 9.70
N LYS A 160 1.17 -19.84 9.99
CA LYS A 160 1.76 -19.59 11.33
C LYS A 160 1.70 -18.12 11.75
N ILE A 161 1.86 -17.20 10.80
CA ILE A 161 1.76 -15.75 11.07
C ILE A 161 0.31 -15.25 11.09
N ASN A 162 -0.67 -16.14 10.97
CA ASN A 162 -2.08 -15.83 10.87
C ASN A 162 -2.35 -14.80 9.76
N ARG A 163 -1.88 -15.04 8.52
CA ARG A 163 -2.04 -14.06 7.42
C ARG A 163 -3.49 -13.98 6.93
N GLY A 164 -4.18 -15.12 6.86
CA GLY A 164 -5.57 -15.23 6.39
C GLY A 164 -5.77 -15.24 4.87
N HIS A 165 -4.69 -15.24 4.08
CA HIS A 165 -4.72 -15.51 2.63
C HIS A 165 -3.43 -16.24 2.22
N GLY A 166 -3.40 -16.85 1.04
CA GLY A 166 -2.25 -17.55 0.48
C GLY A 166 -1.65 -16.84 -0.74
N LEU A 167 -0.83 -17.59 -1.47
CA LEU A 167 -0.20 -17.15 -2.71
C LEU A 167 -1.20 -17.05 -3.88
N ALA A 168 -2.23 -17.90 -3.89
CA ALA A 168 -3.23 -17.91 -4.96
C ALA A 168 -4.01 -16.59 -5.02
N GLU A 169 -4.46 -16.09 -3.86
CA GLU A 169 -5.15 -14.80 -3.75
C GLU A 169 -4.21 -13.64 -4.12
N PHE A 170 -2.92 -13.75 -3.79
CA PHE A 170 -1.91 -12.78 -4.23
C PHE A 170 -1.77 -12.71 -5.75
N LEU A 171 -1.63 -13.86 -6.40
CA LEU A 171 -1.52 -13.93 -7.86
C LEU A 171 -2.79 -13.42 -8.55
N ASP A 172 -3.98 -13.80 -8.06
CA ASP A 172 -5.26 -13.31 -8.58
C ASP A 172 -5.35 -11.77 -8.48
N ALA A 173 -5.02 -11.21 -7.32
CA ALA A 173 -4.98 -9.76 -7.11
C ALA A 173 -4.03 -9.06 -8.08
N VAL A 174 -2.80 -9.56 -8.24
CA VAL A 174 -1.81 -9.00 -9.18
C VAL A 174 -2.34 -9.02 -10.61
N LEU A 175 -2.96 -10.12 -11.04
CA LEU A 175 -3.52 -10.25 -12.38
C LEU A 175 -4.69 -9.29 -12.61
N ARG A 176 -5.55 -9.06 -11.61
CA ARG A 176 -6.63 -8.06 -11.67
C ARG A 176 -6.08 -6.66 -11.80
N ILE A 177 -5.16 -6.25 -10.92
CA ILE A 177 -4.59 -4.91 -10.89
C ILE A 177 -3.88 -4.59 -12.22
N LYS A 178 -3.16 -5.56 -12.80
CA LYS A 178 -2.47 -5.37 -14.08
C LYS A 178 -3.39 -5.00 -15.25
N LYS A 179 -4.66 -5.40 -15.23
CA LYS A 179 -5.63 -5.04 -16.30
C LYS A 179 -5.86 -3.52 -16.39
N TYR A 180 -5.67 -2.81 -15.28
CA TYR A 180 -5.83 -1.36 -15.17
C TYR A 180 -4.52 -0.59 -15.40
N GLY A 181 -3.39 -1.28 -15.55
CA GLY A 181 -2.08 -0.63 -15.73
C GLY A 181 -1.55 0.11 -14.50
N PHE A 182 -2.10 -0.18 -13.31
CA PHE A 182 -1.59 0.37 -12.05
C PHE A 182 -0.25 -0.27 -11.67
N GLU A 183 0.59 0.51 -10.99
CA GLU A 183 1.84 -0.01 -10.43
C GLU A 183 1.56 -0.89 -9.21
N ILE A 184 2.35 -1.94 -9.05
CA ILE A 184 2.20 -2.90 -7.93
C ILE A 184 3.46 -2.86 -7.08
N CYS A 185 3.28 -2.61 -5.78
CA CYS A 185 4.32 -2.79 -4.77
C CYS A 185 4.00 -4.06 -3.97
N THR A 186 4.97 -4.96 -3.80
CA THR A 186 4.79 -6.16 -2.97
C THR A 186 5.63 -6.03 -1.71
N HIS A 187 4.99 -6.20 -0.55
CA HIS A 187 5.67 -6.21 0.74
C HIS A 187 6.05 -7.64 1.10
N LEU A 188 7.33 -7.83 1.42
CA LEU A 188 7.91 -9.09 1.87
C LEU A 188 8.54 -8.89 3.25
N ILE A 189 8.49 -9.94 4.07
CA ILE A 189 9.25 -10.03 5.31
C ILE A 189 10.26 -11.14 5.09
N LEU A 190 11.52 -10.76 4.94
CA LEU A 190 12.60 -11.70 4.86
C LEU A 190 12.94 -12.22 6.27
N ASN A 191 13.40 -13.46 6.36
CA ASN A 191 13.87 -14.07 7.60
C ASN A 191 12.76 -14.29 8.66
N LEU A 192 11.56 -14.68 8.24
CA LEU A 192 10.57 -15.23 9.16
C LEU A 192 11.11 -16.53 9.79
N PRO A 193 10.80 -16.84 11.07
CA PRO A 193 11.42 -17.98 11.78
C PRO A 193 11.23 -19.36 11.13
N TRP A 194 10.28 -19.48 10.20
CA TRP A 194 9.92 -20.72 9.52
C TRP A 194 10.28 -20.72 8.03
N ASP A 195 10.83 -19.62 7.53
CA ASP A 195 11.35 -19.52 6.18
C ASP A 195 12.82 -19.95 6.15
N ASN A 196 13.23 -20.54 5.04
CA ASN A 196 14.61 -20.85 4.73
C ASN A 196 15.07 -20.08 3.48
N GLN A 197 16.35 -20.25 3.10
CA GLN A 197 16.93 -19.54 1.96
C GLN A 197 16.18 -19.80 0.64
N ARG A 198 15.61 -21.00 0.45
CA ARG A 198 14.80 -21.31 -0.73
C ARG A 198 13.55 -20.44 -0.77
N ASP A 199 12.86 -20.25 0.35
CA ASP A 199 11.67 -19.41 0.41
C ASP A 199 11.99 -17.96 0.02
N VAL A 200 13.13 -17.43 0.47
CA VAL A 200 13.62 -16.10 0.08
C VAL A 200 13.90 -16.00 -1.42
N ILE A 201 14.54 -17.02 -2.01
CA ILE A 201 14.82 -17.05 -3.46
C ILE A 201 13.53 -17.15 -4.27
N GLU A 202 12.59 -17.98 -3.84
CA GLU A 202 11.32 -18.17 -4.53
C GLU A 202 10.41 -16.93 -4.42
N ASN A 203 10.47 -16.17 -3.32
CA ASN A 203 9.81 -14.86 -3.22
C ASN A 203 10.20 -13.91 -4.37
N ALA A 204 11.42 -13.99 -4.89
CA ALA A 204 11.90 -13.13 -5.97
C ALA A 204 11.51 -13.64 -7.38
N LYS A 205 11.00 -14.87 -7.50
CA LYS A 205 10.61 -15.48 -8.78
C LYS A 205 9.14 -15.30 -9.12
N VAL A 206 8.31 -15.07 -8.11
CA VAL A 206 6.86 -14.82 -8.21
C VAL A 206 6.63 -13.35 -8.52
#